data_AF-A0A5H2Y5B1-F1
#
_entry.id   AF-A0A5H2Y5B1-F1
#
_cell.length_a   1.000
_cell.length_b   1.000
_cell.length_c   1.000
_cell.angle_alpha   90.00
_cell.angle_beta   90.00
_cell.angle_gamma   90.00
#
_symmetry.space_group_name_H-M   'P 1'
#
loop_
_entity.id
_entity.type
_entity.pdbx_description
1 polymer ?
#
loop_
_entity_poly.entity_id
_entity_poly.type
_entity_poly.pdbx_seq_one_letter_code
_entity_poly.pdbx_strand_id
1 'polypeptide(L)'
;MTGSVASRLVPAMMILLASPGALAGASAYAAGSGEASGWATRDSQLEANLAALELCNRQAPRRDCVLDTTKAVVRAENQVQAAFSRSSAGLPDARRRALANCGAANCQVTLAVTQAGFYVLARSEPDHAGDRRSFLTFGFADLNEAQRQAVRHCEEAAERRCSVVWSGAIAGLQAVRSAP
;
A
#
# COMPACT_ATOMS: atom_id res chain seq x y z
N MET A 1 0.29 23.51 -53.97
CA MET A 1 1.19 22.44 -53.47
C MET A 1 2.56 23.08 -53.34
N THR A 2 3.21 23.26 -52.19
CA THR A 2 3.20 22.60 -50.88
C THR A 2 3.55 23.65 -49.80
N GLY A 3 2.71 23.81 -48.78
CA GLY A 3 3.02 24.62 -47.60
C GLY A 3 3.68 23.74 -46.55
N SER A 4 4.98 23.98 -46.27
CA SER A 4 5.75 23.25 -45.27
C SER A 4 5.51 23.88 -43.89
N VAL A 5 4.56 23.34 -43.13
CA VAL A 5 4.39 23.68 -41.71
C VAL A 5 5.31 22.78 -40.91
N ALA A 6 6.46 23.33 -40.51
CA ALA A 6 7.34 22.70 -39.53
C ALA A 6 6.67 22.80 -38.14
N SER A 7 5.85 21.80 -37.81
CA SER A 7 5.35 21.59 -36.45
C SER A 7 6.54 21.30 -35.53
N ARG A 8 6.91 22.29 -34.74
CA ARG A 8 7.87 22.13 -33.65
C ARG A 8 7.24 21.22 -32.60
N LEU A 9 7.81 20.03 -32.45
CA LEU A 9 7.57 19.14 -31.32
C LEU A 9 7.95 19.89 -30.03
N VAL A 10 6.94 20.34 -29.28
CA VAL A 10 7.13 20.74 -27.88
C VAL A 10 7.32 19.44 -27.11
N PRO A 11 8.48 19.19 -26.48
CA PRO A 11 8.61 18.04 -25.60
C PRO A 11 7.58 18.21 -24.49
N ALA A 12 6.72 17.21 -24.32
CA ALA A 12 5.80 17.11 -23.20
C ALA A 12 6.63 17.08 -21.92
N MET A 13 6.87 18.25 -21.36
CA MET A 13 7.48 18.45 -20.06
C MET A 13 6.52 17.80 -19.06
N MET A 14 6.82 16.58 -18.63
CA MET A 14 6.17 15.95 -17.48
C MET A 14 6.42 16.86 -16.29
N ILE A 15 5.45 17.72 -16.00
CA ILE A 15 5.38 18.43 -14.73
C ILE A 15 5.05 17.36 -13.70
N LEU A 16 6.09 16.82 -13.05
CA LEU A 16 5.97 16.17 -11.76
C LEU A 16 5.42 17.23 -10.81
N LEU A 17 4.09 17.27 -10.67
CA LEU A 17 3.43 17.97 -9.59
C LEU A 17 3.75 17.18 -8.32
N ALA A 18 4.94 17.44 -7.77
CA ALA A 18 5.21 17.20 -6.37
C ALA A 18 4.27 18.12 -5.60
N SER A 19 3.15 17.57 -5.13
CA SER A 19 2.23 18.29 -4.26
C SER A 19 3.02 18.86 -3.07
N PRO A 20 2.88 20.17 -2.78
CA PRO A 20 3.58 20.79 -1.67
C PRO A 20 3.28 20.02 -0.39
N GLY A 21 4.34 19.68 0.34
CA GLY A 21 4.30 18.82 1.50
C GLY A 21 3.30 19.30 2.55
N ALA A 22 2.13 18.69 2.58
CA ALA A 22 1.52 18.40 3.86
C ALA A 22 2.57 17.55 4.61
N LEU A 23 3.00 18.01 5.79
CA LEU A 23 3.76 17.17 6.71
C LEU A 23 2.99 15.85 6.78
N ALA A 24 3.53 14.80 6.17
CA ALA A 24 2.83 13.53 6.08
C ALA A 24 2.69 13.03 7.52
N GLY A 25 1.50 13.20 8.08
CA GLY A 25 1.20 12.76 9.43
C GLY A 25 1.57 11.29 9.58
N ALA A 26 1.95 10.89 10.79
CA ALA A 26 2.19 9.50 11.10
C ALA A 26 0.89 8.70 10.91
N SER A 27 0.96 7.62 10.13
CA SER A 27 -0.16 6.71 9.90
C SER A 27 -0.01 5.47 10.78
N ALA A 28 -1.13 5.00 11.32
CA ALA A 28 -1.19 3.75 12.07
C ALA A 28 -2.46 2.98 11.69
N TYR A 29 -2.33 1.65 11.66
CA TYR A 29 -3.42 0.72 11.46
C TYR A 29 -3.37 -0.34 12.56
N ALA A 30 -4.52 -0.75 13.06
CA ALA A 30 -4.67 -1.83 14.02
C ALA A 30 -5.78 -2.78 13.55
N ALA A 31 -5.62 -4.07 13.86
CA ALA A 31 -6.62 -5.09 13.64
C ALA A 31 -6.71 -6.03 14.84
N GLY A 32 -7.90 -6.61 15.06
CA GLY A 32 -8.19 -7.53 16.14
C GLY A 32 -9.18 -8.62 15.73
N SER A 33 -9.71 -9.35 16.70
CA SER A 33 -10.73 -10.37 16.47
C SER A 33 -12.04 -9.80 15.93
N GLY A 34 -12.84 -10.66 15.27
CA GLY A 34 -14.19 -10.29 14.83
C GLY A 34 -14.21 -9.20 13.76
N GLU A 35 -13.25 -9.20 12.84
CA GLU A 35 -13.09 -8.20 11.77
C GLU A 35 -12.84 -6.76 12.26
N ALA A 36 -12.58 -6.57 13.56
CA ALA A 36 -12.30 -5.27 14.12
C ALA A 36 -11.02 -4.67 13.54
N SER A 37 -11.11 -3.41 13.13
CA SER A 37 -9.99 -2.64 12.63
C SER A 37 -10.12 -1.18 13.01
N GLY A 38 -9.01 -0.48 13.06
CA GLY A 38 -8.95 0.95 13.35
C GLY A 38 -7.72 1.56 12.71
N TRP A 39 -7.84 2.80 12.27
CA TRP A 39 -6.73 3.52 11.64
C TRP A 39 -6.77 4.99 12.01
N ALA A 40 -5.61 5.62 11.99
CA ALA A 40 -5.50 7.05 12.27
C ALA A 40 -4.29 7.64 11.57
N THR A 41 -4.41 8.93 11.25
CA THR A 41 -3.30 9.81 10.88
C THR A 41 -3.22 10.93 11.90
N ARG A 42 -2.03 11.16 12.47
CA ARG A 42 -1.77 12.17 13.52
C ARG A 42 -0.41 12.81 13.31
N ASP A 43 -0.11 13.85 14.08
CA ASP A 43 1.17 14.55 13.98
C ASP A 43 2.33 13.68 14.52
N SER A 44 2.04 12.77 15.44
CA SER A 44 3.00 11.81 15.98
C SER A 44 2.64 10.34 15.83
N GLN A 45 3.65 9.48 15.73
CA GLN A 45 3.44 8.03 15.60
C GLN A 45 2.83 7.45 16.87
N LEU A 46 3.16 8.00 18.04
CA LEU A 46 2.54 7.61 19.30
C LEU A 46 1.04 7.91 19.30
N GLU A 47 0.63 9.12 18.92
CA GLU A 47 -0.79 9.50 18.84
C GLU A 47 -1.54 8.68 17.79
N ALA A 48 -0.93 8.46 16.61
CA ALA A 48 -1.54 7.64 15.57
C ALA A 48 -1.77 6.21 16.07
N ASN A 49 -0.77 5.61 16.72
CA ASN A 49 -0.84 4.26 17.28
C ASN A 49 -1.94 4.15 18.34
N LEU A 50 -1.99 5.08 19.30
CA LEU A 50 -3.01 5.09 20.36
C LEU A 50 -4.42 5.24 19.76
N ALA A 51 -4.60 6.17 18.83
CA ALA A 51 -5.89 6.39 18.17
C ALA A 51 -6.35 5.18 17.35
N ALA A 52 -5.44 4.54 16.59
CA ALA A 52 -5.78 3.34 15.82
C ALA A 52 -6.18 2.17 16.72
N LEU A 53 -5.44 1.93 17.81
CA LEU A 53 -5.77 0.90 18.80
C LEU A 53 -7.10 1.18 19.49
N GLU A 54 -7.37 2.43 19.87
CA GLU A 54 -8.62 2.81 20.51
C GLU A 54 -9.81 2.56 19.57
N LEU A 55 -9.74 3.03 18.32
CA LEU A 55 -10.78 2.84 17.32
C LEU A 55 -11.04 1.35 17.02
N CYS A 56 -9.98 0.55 16.93
CA CYS A 56 -10.10 -0.89 16.74
C CYS A 56 -10.74 -1.57 17.96
N ASN A 57 -10.28 -1.26 19.17
CA ASN A 57 -10.76 -1.92 20.39
C ASN A 57 -12.19 -1.53 20.78
N ARG A 58 -12.75 -0.44 20.22
CA ARG A 58 -14.18 -0.14 20.33
C ARG A 58 -15.05 -1.14 19.56
N GLN A 59 -14.49 -1.80 18.55
CA GLN A 59 -15.18 -2.76 17.69
C GLN A 59 -14.82 -4.22 18.04
N ALA A 60 -13.62 -4.46 18.59
CA ALA A 60 -13.14 -5.80 18.91
C ALA A 60 -13.88 -6.38 20.13
N PRO A 61 -14.55 -7.56 20.01
CA PRO A 61 -15.28 -8.18 21.11
C PRO A 61 -14.44 -8.44 22.37
N ARG A 62 -13.13 -8.63 22.20
CA ARG A 62 -12.18 -8.97 23.26
C ARG A 62 -11.15 -7.88 23.55
N ARG A 63 -11.24 -6.73 22.87
CA ARG A 63 -10.24 -5.66 22.94
C ARG A 63 -8.80 -6.16 22.71
N ASP A 64 -8.64 -7.04 21.73
CA ASP A 64 -7.39 -7.74 21.41
C ASP A 64 -6.67 -7.13 20.20
N CYS A 65 -6.93 -5.88 19.87
CA CYS A 65 -6.34 -5.24 18.71
C CYS A 65 -4.82 -5.07 18.86
N VAL A 66 -4.11 -5.33 17.77
CA VAL A 66 -2.67 -5.13 17.63
C VAL A 66 -2.36 -4.18 16.48
N LEU A 67 -1.29 -3.41 16.64
CA LEU A 67 -0.80 -2.53 15.57
C LEU A 67 -0.22 -3.36 14.42
N ASP A 68 -0.50 -2.94 13.19
CA ASP A 68 0.32 -3.33 12.05
C ASP A 68 1.71 -2.72 12.22
N THR A 69 2.72 -3.59 12.14
CA THR A 69 4.14 -3.22 12.30
C THR A 69 4.91 -3.37 11.00
N THR A 70 4.20 -3.42 9.87
CA THR A 70 4.79 -3.55 8.55
C THR A 70 5.79 -2.42 8.28
N LYS A 71 7.02 -2.81 7.93
CA LYS A 71 8.10 -1.91 7.53
C LYS A 71 8.35 -1.93 6.03
N ALA A 72 7.96 -3.01 5.36
CA ALA A 72 8.09 -3.13 3.92
C ALA A 72 6.99 -4.00 3.31
N VAL A 73 6.54 -3.61 2.13
CA VAL A 73 5.69 -4.41 1.23
C VAL A 73 6.43 -4.63 -0.07
N VAL A 74 6.49 -5.87 -0.56
CA VAL A 74 7.23 -6.23 -1.77
C VAL A 74 6.35 -7.04 -2.69
N ARG A 75 6.42 -6.72 -3.99
CA ARG A 75 5.90 -7.55 -5.08
C ARG A 75 7.05 -8.21 -5.83
N ALA A 76 6.92 -9.50 -6.05
CA ALA A 76 7.74 -10.22 -7.00
C ALA A 76 6.85 -10.83 -8.09
N GLU A 77 7.33 -10.87 -9.32
CA GLU A 77 6.58 -11.43 -10.45
C GLU A 77 7.49 -12.03 -11.52
N ASN A 78 6.87 -12.80 -12.41
CA ASN A 78 7.39 -13.14 -13.72
C ASN A 78 6.28 -12.91 -14.78
N GLN A 79 6.40 -13.51 -15.96
CA GLN A 79 5.40 -13.37 -17.03
C GLN A 79 4.03 -14.02 -16.73
N VAL A 80 3.95 -14.88 -15.71
CA VAL A 80 2.78 -15.74 -15.46
C VAL A 80 2.15 -15.48 -14.09
N GLN A 81 2.95 -15.15 -13.08
CA GLN A 81 2.47 -15.03 -11.69
C GLN A 81 3.10 -13.85 -10.97
N ALA A 82 2.36 -13.32 -10.00
CA ALA A 82 2.83 -12.29 -9.09
C ALA A 82 2.50 -12.68 -7.64
N ALA A 83 3.42 -12.39 -6.74
CA ALA A 83 3.26 -12.60 -5.31
C ALA A 83 3.58 -11.31 -4.55
N PHE A 84 2.78 -11.05 -3.51
CA PHE A 84 3.01 -9.96 -2.57
C PHE A 84 3.43 -10.51 -1.23
N SER A 85 4.25 -9.75 -0.51
CA SER A 85 4.55 -10.01 0.89
C SER A 85 4.67 -8.70 1.66
N ARG A 86 4.41 -8.75 2.96
CA ARG A 86 4.67 -7.67 3.91
C ARG A 86 5.51 -8.20 5.06
N SER A 87 6.35 -7.35 5.63
CA SER A 87 7.22 -7.75 6.73
C SER A 87 7.42 -6.63 7.76
N SER A 88 7.36 -6.99 9.04
CA SER A 88 7.78 -6.16 10.17
C SER A 88 9.29 -6.22 10.43
N ALA A 89 9.99 -7.23 9.90
CA ALA A 89 11.45 -7.32 9.96
C ALA A 89 12.13 -6.39 8.95
N GLY A 90 11.40 -5.97 7.91
CA GLY A 90 11.85 -4.98 6.92
C GLY A 90 12.06 -5.56 5.52
N LEU A 91 12.68 -4.75 4.67
CA LEU A 91 12.77 -5.00 3.24
C LEU A 91 13.48 -6.33 2.86
N PRO A 92 14.61 -6.74 3.49
CA PRO A 92 15.26 -8.01 3.13
C PRO A 92 14.37 -9.23 3.36
N ASP A 93 13.63 -9.27 4.48
CA ASP A 93 12.70 -10.36 4.78
C ASP A 93 11.48 -10.35 3.85
N ALA A 94 10.87 -9.17 3.60
CA ALA A 94 9.79 -9.05 2.62
C ALA A 94 10.25 -9.52 1.23
N ARG A 95 11.42 -9.09 0.76
CA ARG A 95 11.97 -9.53 -0.53
C ARG A 95 12.11 -11.04 -0.62
N ARG A 96 12.72 -11.67 0.39
CA ARG A 96 12.88 -13.12 0.46
C ARG A 96 11.52 -13.83 0.39
N ARG A 97 10.53 -13.36 1.17
CA ARG A 97 9.18 -13.95 1.19
C ARG A 97 8.44 -13.77 -0.13
N ALA A 98 8.50 -12.60 -0.76
CA ALA A 98 7.87 -12.36 -2.06
C ALA A 98 8.43 -13.28 -3.15
N LEU A 99 9.76 -13.43 -3.22
CA LEU A 99 10.41 -14.32 -4.18
C LEU A 99 10.06 -15.79 -3.91
N ALA A 100 10.09 -16.23 -2.64
CA ALA A 100 9.71 -17.58 -2.27
C ALA A 100 8.24 -17.89 -2.60
N ASN A 101 7.32 -16.95 -2.32
CA ASN A 101 5.91 -17.07 -2.63
C ASN A 101 5.62 -17.03 -4.14
N CYS A 102 6.46 -16.34 -4.92
CA CYS A 102 6.37 -16.34 -6.37
C CYS A 102 6.80 -17.70 -6.94
N GLY A 103 7.68 -18.46 -6.27
CA GLY A 103 7.87 -19.89 -6.53
C GLY A 103 8.58 -20.29 -7.83
N ALA A 104 8.82 -19.38 -8.77
CA ALA A 104 9.56 -19.65 -10.00
C ALA A 104 10.98 -19.04 -9.98
N ALA A 105 11.94 -19.75 -10.58
CA ALA A 105 13.34 -19.34 -10.63
C ALA A 105 13.57 -17.99 -11.34
N ASN A 106 12.66 -17.60 -12.23
CA ASN A 106 12.73 -16.34 -12.98
C ASN A 106 11.92 -15.18 -12.34
N CYS A 107 11.35 -15.37 -11.14
CA CYS A 107 10.67 -14.28 -10.45
C CYS A 107 11.67 -13.18 -10.05
N GLN A 108 11.27 -11.93 -10.29
CA GLN A 108 12.05 -10.75 -9.93
C GLN A 108 11.20 -9.80 -9.09
N VAL A 109 11.86 -9.03 -8.24
CA VAL A 109 11.20 -7.96 -7.47
C VAL A 109 10.90 -6.81 -8.42
N THR A 110 9.63 -6.45 -8.56
CA THR A 110 9.21 -5.33 -9.42
C THR A 110 8.64 -4.15 -8.64
N LEU A 111 8.36 -4.34 -7.35
CA LEU A 111 7.97 -3.26 -6.45
C LEU A 111 8.49 -3.52 -5.03
N ALA A 112 9.05 -2.50 -4.41
CA ALA A 112 9.45 -2.49 -3.00
C ALA A 112 9.00 -1.17 -2.37
N VAL A 113 8.15 -1.27 -1.36
CA VAL A 113 7.56 -0.12 -0.67
C VAL A 113 8.06 -0.11 0.77
N THR A 114 8.76 0.97 1.12
CA THR A 114 9.13 1.32 2.51
C THR A 114 8.66 2.74 2.86
N GLN A 115 7.96 3.40 1.93
CA GLN A 115 7.42 4.73 2.13
C GLN A 115 6.34 4.68 3.20
N ALA A 116 6.36 5.67 4.10
CA ALA A 116 5.35 5.83 5.13
C ALA A 116 3.95 6.12 4.54
N GLY A 117 2.93 5.74 5.30
CA GLY A 117 1.53 5.92 4.95
C GLY A 117 0.78 4.59 4.84
N PHE A 118 -0.50 4.68 4.51
CA PHE A 118 -1.35 3.52 4.31
C PHE A 118 -1.03 2.81 3.01
N TYR A 119 -1.13 1.49 3.05
CA TYR A 119 -1.09 0.62 1.89
C TYR A 119 -2.30 -0.30 1.88
N VAL A 120 -2.80 -0.60 0.67
CA VAL A 120 -3.96 -1.48 0.47
C VAL A 120 -3.71 -2.33 -0.75
N LEU A 121 -3.94 -3.64 -0.63
CA LEU A 121 -4.00 -4.55 -1.79
C LEU A 121 -5.44 -4.91 -2.02
N ALA A 122 -5.91 -4.60 -3.22
CA ALA A 122 -7.13 -5.14 -3.75
C ALA A 122 -6.83 -6.36 -4.62
N ARG A 123 -7.80 -7.25 -4.75
CA ARG A 123 -7.74 -8.42 -5.63
C ARG A 123 -9.06 -8.60 -6.35
N SER A 124 -9.00 -8.94 -7.62
CA SER A 124 -10.17 -9.22 -8.43
C SER A 124 -10.82 -10.56 -8.06
N GLU A 125 -12.09 -10.69 -8.37
CA GLU A 125 -12.73 -11.99 -8.57
C GLU A 125 -11.92 -12.82 -9.60
N PRO A 126 -11.93 -14.16 -9.47
CA PRO A 126 -11.27 -15.03 -10.44
C PRO A 126 -11.93 -14.90 -11.83
N ASP A 127 -11.14 -15.02 -12.90
CA ASP A 127 -11.69 -15.19 -14.25
C ASP A 127 -12.05 -16.65 -14.52
N HIS A 128 -12.43 -16.95 -15.77
CA HIS A 128 -12.80 -18.30 -16.21
C HIS A 128 -11.68 -19.34 -16.03
N ALA A 129 -10.41 -18.91 -16.01
CA ALA A 129 -9.28 -19.80 -15.75
C ALA A 129 -8.96 -19.92 -14.25
N GLY A 130 -9.65 -19.15 -13.40
CA GLY A 130 -9.39 -19.06 -11.97
C GLY A 130 -8.39 -17.97 -11.59
N ASP A 131 -7.88 -17.20 -12.55
CA ASP A 131 -6.80 -16.23 -12.33
C ASP A 131 -7.32 -14.94 -11.71
N ARG A 132 -6.53 -14.39 -10.80
CA ARG A 132 -6.87 -13.18 -10.03
C ARG A 132 -5.79 -12.12 -10.22
N ARG A 133 -6.19 -10.89 -10.52
CA ARG A 133 -5.28 -9.75 -10.55
C ARG A 133 -5.27 -9.05 -9.19
N SER A 134 -4.10 -8.58 -8.76
CA SER A 134 -3.96 -7.89 -7.48
C SER A 134 -3.26 -6.54 -7.69
N PHE A 135 -3.72 -5.51 -6.99
CA PHE A 135 -3.27 -4.13 -7.15
C PHE A 135 -2.98 -3.51 -5.80
N LEU A 136 -1.78 -2.93 -5.66
CA LEU A 136 -1.31 -2.32 -4.43
C LEU A 136 -1.32 -0.79 -4.57
N THR A 137 -2.05 -0.10 -3.69
CA THR A 137 -1.83 1.33 -3.43
C THR A 137 -0.98 1.48 -2.17
N PHE A 138 -0.21 2.55 -2.10
CA PHE A 138 0.69 2.83 -0.96
C PHE A 138 0.99 4.32 -0.85
N GLY A 139 1.45 4.75 0.33
CA GLY A 139 1.87 6.14 0.58
C GLY A 139 0.71 7.12 0.80
N PHE A 140 -0.50 6.62 1.07
CA PHE A 140 -1.68 7.46 1.32
C PHE A 140 -1.72 7.95 2.76
N ALA A 141 -2.14 9.20 2.96
CA ALA A 141 -2.38 9.77 4.29
C ALA A 141 -3.75 9.40 4.89
N ASP A 142 -4.66 8.83 4.08
CA ASP A 142 -6.01 8.45 4.48
C ASP A 142 -6.31 7.02 3.99
N LEU A 143 -6.76 6.13 4.89
CA LEU A 143 -6.97 4.73 4.53
C LEU A 143 -8.19 4.55 3.63
N ASN A 144 -9.26 5.32 3.82
CA ASN A 144 -10.47 5.19 3.02
C ASN A 144 -10.20 5.60 1.57
N GLU A 145 -9.42 6.66 1.35
CA GLU A 145 -8.87 7.05 0.07
C GLU A 145 -8.04 5.91 -0.54
N ALA A 146 -7.09 5.37 0.22
CA ALA A 146 -6.24 4.26 -0.23
C ALA A 146 -7.06 3.04 -0.69
N GLN A 147 -8.11 2.69 0.06
CA GLN A 147 -9.01 1.57 -0.24
C GLN A 147 -9.85 1.83 -1.49
N ARG A 148 -10.47 3.01 -1.61
CA ARG A 148 -11.22 3.41 -2.82
C ARG A 148 -10.33 3.35 -4.06
N GLN A 149 -9.12 3.89 -3.96
CA GLN A 149 -8.15 3.92 -5.05
C GLN A 149 -7.67 2.51 -5.43
N ALA A 150 -7.41 1.65 -4.43
CA ALA A 150 -7.00 0.26 -4.68
C ALA A 150 -8.08 -0.55 -5.39
N VAL A 151 -9.32 -0.47 -4.91
CA VAL A 151 -10.45 -1.18 -5.52
C VAL A 151 -10.69 -0.63 -6.93
N ARG A 152 -10.80 0.69 -7.08
CA ARG A 152 -11.09 1.29 -8.40
C ARG A 152 -10.03 0.93 -9.45
N HIS A 153 -8.74 1.10 -9.17
CA HIS A 153 -7.69 0.73 -10.12
C HIS A 153 -7.63 -0.78 -10.37
N CYS A 154 -7.97 -1.59 -9.37
CA CYS A 154 -8.10 -3.03 -9.57
C CYS A 154 -9.22 -3.37 -10.54
N GLU A 155 -10.39 -2.76 -10.39
CA GLU A 155 -11.55 -3.00 -11.24
C GLU A 155 -11.30 -2.49 -12.67
N GLU A 156 -10.70 -1.31 -12.81
CA GLU A 156 -10.31 -0.73 -14.11
C GLU A 156 -9.34 -1.64 -14.87
N ALA A 157 -8.33 -2.18 -14.19
CA ALA A 157 -7.31 -2.99 -14.84
C ALA A 157 -7.62 -4.49 -14.91
N ALA A 158 -8.58 -5.00 -14.12
CA ALA A 158 -9.04 -6.38 -14.20
C ALA A 158 -10.35 -6.56 -14.97
N GLU A 159 -11.06 -5.46 -15.24
CA GLU A 159 -12.40 -5.41 -15.85
C GLU A 159 -13.41 -6.28 -15.09
N ARG A 160 -13.26 -6.35 -13.77
CA ARG A 160 -13.96 -7.28 -12.86
C ARG A 160 -14.08 -6.64 -11.49
N ARG A 161 -15.02 -7.13 -10.67
CA ARG A 161 -15.16 -6.69 -9.27
C ARG A 161 -13.90 -7.00 -8.48
N CYS A 162 -13.53 -6.09 -7.59
CA CYS A 162 -12.40 -6.28 -6.69
C CYS A 162 -12.80 -6.07 -5.23
N SER A 163 -12.05 -6.71 -4.34
CA SER A 163 -12.18 -6.53 -2.89
C SER A 163 -10.82 -6.32 -2.23
N VAL A 164 -10.83 -5.65 -1.09
CA VAL A 164 -9.63 -5.46 -0.27
C VAL A 164 -9.21 -6.79 0.35
N VAL A 165 -7.93 -7.15 0.17
CA VAL A 165 -7.33 -8.37 0.74
C VAL A 165 -6.59 -8.06 2.04
N TRP A 166 -5.82 -6.98 2.05
CA TRP A 166 -5.18 -6.48 3.26
C TRP A 166 -5.22 -4.96 3.29
N SER A 167 -5.16 -4.41 4.48
CA SER A 167 -4.90 -3.00 4.74
C SER A 167 -3.83 -2.92 5.82
N GLY A 168 -3.09 -1.84 5.83
CA GLY A 168 -2.06 -1.60 6.83
C GLY A 168 -1.40 -0.25 6.66
N ALA A 169 -0.42 0.01 7.52
CA ALA A 169 0.33 1.26 7.50
C ALA A 169 1.83 0.96 7.66
N ILE A 170 2.64 1.67 6.90
CA ILE A 170 4.07 1.80 7.18
C ILE A 170 4.23 3.08 8.00
N ALA A 171 4.78 2.96 9.20
CA ALA A 171 4.97 4.08 10.10
C ALA A 171 5.79 5.20 9.45
N GLY A 172 5.37 6.44 9.68
CA GLY A 172 6.20 7.62 9.40
C GLY A 172 7.34 7.65 10.39
N LEU A 173 8.59 7.73 9.92
CA LEU A 173 9.73 7.96 10.80
C LEU A 173 9.52 9.32 11.50
N GLN A 174 8.95 9.31 12.69
CA GLN A 174 9.37 10.31 13.66
C GLN A 174 10.73 9.85 14.15
N ALA A 175 11.75 10.63 13.80
CA ALA A 175 12.96 10.69 14.61
C ALA A 175 12.48 10.83 16.05
N VAL A 176 12.65 9.77 16.84
CA VAL A 176 12.65 9.88 18.29
C VAL A 176 13.71 10.91 18.56
N ARG A 177 13.30 12.16 18.84
CA ARG A 177 14.19 13.12 19.48
C ARG A 177 14.56 12.45 20.79
N SER A 178 15.75 11.87 20.83
CA SER A 178 16.44 11.63 22.08
C SER A 178 16.43 12.96 22.82
N ALA A 179 15.74 13.01 23.95
CA ALA A 179 15.90 14.08 24.93
C ALA A 179 16.55 13.48 26.17
N PRO A 180 17.33 14.25 26.94
CA PRO A 180 17.67 15.67 26.79
C PRO A 180 19.03 15.93 26.13
#